data_AF-A0A960TYG0-F1
#
_entry.id   AF-A0A960TYG0-F1
#
_cell.length_a   1.000
_cell.length_b   1.000
_cell.length_c   1.000
_cell.angle_alpha   90.00
_cell.angle_beta   90.00
_cell.angle_gamma   90.00
#
_symmetry.space_group_name_H-M   'P 1'
#
loop_
_entity.id
_entity.type
_entity.pdbx_description
1 polymer ?
#
loop_
_entity_poly.entity_id
_entity_poly.type
_entity_poly.pdbx_seq_one_letter_code
_entity_poly.pdbx_strand_id
1 'polypeptide(L)'
;VIAAHMDAGQMGMSMEPKGAERTTTFFKRYFNMQPPILFLLVTALTLTLAATVYWGLHGPTLIGQRLMIAAVIGDLVAVVIFTQMEFAGISPGANDNAAGVGVMLELARRLKDDPMEETEIWFLGVGSEETYMNGMAKFMDDRRPLLDKDSFYFLVPESCGFGRPRIVTGEGVYKTDYHDPALVGAAFLAAKRRGYPEVTPLVLRTGGTDATPPTVRGYKAVCILAMNENDYVPHYHWKTDLPEYIDTRALEKTSDIFEETIRIIDTEF
;
A
#
# COMPACT_ATOMS: atom_id res chain seq x y z
N VAL A 1 17.20 -2.56 -4.62
CA VAL A 1 16.09 -3.04 -5.48
C VAL A 1 15.02 -1.97 -5.54
N ILE A 2 14.72 -1.46 -6.73
CA ILE A 2 13.57 -0.59 -6.99
C ILE A 2 12.50 -1.49 -7.60
N ALA A 3 11.37 -1.65 -6.92
CA ALA A 3 10.33 -2.60 -7.30
C ALA A 3 8.99 -1.92 -7.49
N ALA A 4 8.35 -2.20 -8.63
CA ALA A 4 6.99 -1.76 -8.93
C ALA A 4 6.19 -2.93 -9.49
N HIS A 5 4.92 -3.03 -9.11
CA HIS A 5 4.06 -4.07 -9.63
C HIS A 5 3.51 -3.74 -11.02
N MET A 6 3.26 -4.78 -11.80
CA MET A 6 2.85 -4.75 -13.21
C MET A 6 1.51 -5.45 -13.42
N ASP A 7 0.74 -5.63 -12.35
CA ASP A 7 -0.66 -6.03 -12.38
C ASP A 7 -1.58 -4.85 -12.05
N ALA A 8 -2.89 -5.10 -12.04
CA ALA A 8 -3.90 -4.08 -11.79
C ALA A 8 -5.04 -4.70 -10.98
N GLY A 9 -5.55 -3.93 -10.02
CA GLY A 9 -6.55 -4.41 -9.08
C GLY A 9 -7.92 -4.65 -9.69
N GLN A 10 -8.67 -5.54 -9.04
CA GLN A 10 -10.09 -5.70 -9.32
C GLN A 10 -10.87 -4.47 -8.88
N MET A 11 -11.84 -4.06 -9.69
CA MET A 11 -12.73 -2.96 -9.31
C MET A 11 -13.67 -3.36 -8.16
N GLY A 12 -14.17 -2.39 -7.42
CA GLY A 12 -15.19 -2.61 -6.39
C GLY A 12 -16.12 -1.42 -6.26
N MET A 13 -17.41 -1.61 -6.02
CA MET A 13 -18.35 -0.51 -5.76
C MET A 13 -17.95 0.28 -4.51
N SER A 14 -17.32 -0.37 -3.53
CA SER A 14 -16.72 0.30 -2.38
C SER A 14 -15.52 1.18 -2.76
N MET A 15 -14.95 0.99 -3.95
CA MET A 15 -13.85 1.77 -4.52
C MET A 15 -14.34 2.88 -5.47
N GLU A 16 -15.66 3.07 -5.62
CA GLU A 16 -16.20 4.21 -6.36
C GLU A 16 -15.68 5.52 -5.73
N PRO A 17 -15.02 6.41 -6.49
CA PRO A 17 -14.20 7.47 -5.90
C PRO A 17 -14.94 8.36 -4.91
N LYS A 18 -16.19 8.75 -5.20
CA LYS A 18 -16.95 9.63 -4.31
C LYS A 18 -17.32 8.92 -3.01
N GLY A 19 -17.74 7.66 -3.07
CA GLY A 19 -18.07 6.84 -1.90
C GLY A 19 -16.84 6.48 -1.07
N ALA A 20 -15.76 6.06 -1.73
CA ALA A 20 -14.50 5.69 -1.11
C ALA A 20 -13.85 6.89 -0.41
N GLU A 21 -13.82 8.05 -1.07
CA GLU A 21 -13.28 9.28 -0.47
C GLU A 21 -14.11 9.73 0.73
N ARG A 22 -15.45 9.73 0.63
CA ARG A 22 -16.33 10.06 1.78
C ARG A 22 -16.07 9.15 2.97
N THR A 23 -15.87 7.86 2.72
CA THR A 23 -15.53 6.88 3.77
C THR A 23 -14.17 7.21 4.37
N THR A 24 -13.17 7.50 3.55
CA THR A 24 -11.85 7.89 4.03
C THR A 24 -11.88 9.18 4.86
N THR A 25 -12.59 10.21 4.41
CA THR A 25 -12.77 11.47 5.15
C THR A 25 -13.46 11.23 6.50
N PHE A 26 -14.48 10.37 6.54
CA PHE A 26 -15.13 9.99 7.80
C PHE A 26 -14.14 9.32 8.76
N PHE A 27 -13.41 8.31 8.30
CA PHE A 27 -12.45 7.60 9.15
C PHE A 27 -11.31 8.50 9.62
N LYS A 28 -10.78 9.35 8.74
CA LYS A 28 -9.77 10.35 9.09
C LYS A 28 -10.28 11.33 10.15
N ARG A 29 -11.51 11.84 10.00
CA ARG A 29 -12.09 12.81 10.94
C ARG A 29 -12.34 12.24 12.34
N TYR A 30 -12.84 11.02 12.43
CA TYR A 30 -13.30 10.45 13.71
C TYR A 30 -12.30 9.50 14.36
N PHE A 31 -11.39 8.91 13.58
CA PHE A 31 -10.45 7.89 14.07
C PHE A 31 -8.99 8.21 13.70
N ASN A 32 -8.73 9.29 12.95
CA ASN A 32 -7.40 9.69 12.49
C ASN A 32 -6.65 8.54 11.76
N MET A 33 -7.39 7.78 10.95
CA MET A 33 -6.86 6.63 10.22
C MET A 33 -7.60 6.43 8.89
N GLN A 34 -7.02 5.63 8.00
CA GLN A 34 -7.69 5.17 6.78
C GLN A 34 -8.67 4.03 7.09
N PRO A 35 -9.73 3.83 6.28
CA PRO A 35 -10.73 2.79 6.51
C PRO A 35 -10.11 1.40 6.29
N PRO A 36 -10.02 0.54 7.32
CA PRO A 36 -9.44 -0.78 7.17
C PRO A 36 -10.52 -1.75 6.63
N ILE A 37 -10.83 -1.72 5.33
CA ILE A 37 -11.93 -2.51 4.75
C ILE A 37 -11.80 -4.00 5.07
N LEU A 38 -10.57 -4.54 5.02
CA LEU A 38 -10.29 -5.93 5.39
C LEU A 38 -10.54 -6.23 6.89
N PHE A 39 -10.50 -5.23 7.77
CA PHE A 39 -10.86 -5.39 9.18
C PHE A 39 -12.36 -5.62 9.36
N LEU A 40 -13.21 -5.21 8.42
CA LEU A 40 -14.65 -5.51 8.46
C LEU A 40 -14.90 -7.02 8.48
N LEU A 41 -14.17 -7.79 7.66
CA LEU A 41 -14.27 -9.26 7.63
C LEU A 41 -13.90 -9.87 8.98
N VAL A 42 -12.75 -9.48 9.52
CA VAL A 42 -12.27 -9.99 10.81
C VAL A 42 -13.24 -9.63 11.93
N THR A 43 -13.79 -8.41 11.92
CA THR A 43 -14.76 -7.95 12.91
C THR A 43 -16.07 -8.73 12.81
N ALA A 44 -16.59 -8.93 11.60
CA ALA A 44 -17.81 -9.71 11.36
C ALA A 44 -17.66 -11.15 11.87
N LEU A 45 -16.58 -11.83 11.48
CA LEU A 45 -16.27 -13.19 11.94
C LEU A 45 -16.10 -13.27 13.46
N THR A 46 -15.44 -12.29 14.07
CA THR A 46 -15.23 -12.24 15.54
C THR A 46 -16.56 -12.04 16.28
N LEU A 47 -17.45 -11.19 15.75
CA LEU A 47 -18.79 -10.99 16.31
C LEU A 47 -19.63 -12.27 16.17
N THR A 48 -19.56 -12.96 15.04
CA THR A 48 -20.25 -14.24 14.82
C THR A 48 -19.76 -15.31 15.79
N LEU A 49 -18.46 -15.42 16.01
CA LEU A 49 -17.89 -16.33 17.01
C LEU A 49 -18.37 -15.98 18.42
N ALA A 50 -18.27 -14.71 18.82
CA ALA A 50 -18.68 -14.25 20.14
C ALA A 50 -20.18 -14.47 20.39
N ALA A 51 -21.03 -14.19 19.40
CA ALA A 51 -22.47 -14.39 19.48
C ALA A 51 -22.83 -15.89 19.60
N THR A 52 -22.13 -16.75 18.85
CA THR A 52 -22.32 -18.21 18.90
C THR A 52 -21.92 -18.77 20.26
N VAL A 53 -20.76 -18.37 20.79
CA VAL A 53 -20.29 -18.77 22.13
C VAL A 53 -21.26 -18.31 23.20
N TYR A 54 -21.71 -17.05 23.14
CA TYR A 54 -22.67 -16.51 24.09
C TYR A 54 -23.97 -17.31 24.09
N TRP A 55 -24.50 -17.64 22.91
CA TRP A 55 -25.71 -18.44 22.75
C TRP A 55 -25.53 -19.86 23.30
N GLY A 56 -24.39 -20.50 23.05
CA GLY A 56 -24.09 -21.82 23.60
C GLY A 56 -24.06 -21.85 25.13
N LEU A 57 -23.56 -20.78 25.76
CA LEU A 57 -23.44 -20.68 27.22
C LEU A 57 -24.75 -20.28 27.92
N HIS A 58 -25.58 -19.45 27.28
CA HIS A 58 -26.73 -18.81 27.94
C HIS A 58 -28.08 -19.19 27.32
N GLY A 59 -28.09 -19.94 26.22
CA GLY A 59 -29.29 -20.25 25.46
C GLY A 59 -29.86 -19.05 24.68
N PRO A 60 -31.10 -19.16 24.17
CA PRO A 60 -31.72 -18.19 23.26
C PRO A 60 -32.26 -16.93 23.96
N THR A 61 -31.42 -16.22 24.71
CA THR A 61 -31.81 -14.97 25.37
C THR A 61 -32.02 -13.85 24.35
N LEU A 62 -32.75 -12.78 24.73
CA LEU A 62 -32.92 -11.60 23.87
C LEU A 62 -31.58 -10.95 23.50
N ILE A 63 -30.59 -11.00 24.39
CA ILE A 63 -29.24 -10.48 24.14
C ILE A 63 -28.56 -11.36 23.08
N GLY A 64 -28.62 -12.69 23.23
CA GLY A 64 -28.07 -13.63 22.24
C GLY A 64 -28.70 -13.45 20.87
N GLN A 65 -30.02 -13.28 20.81
CA GLN A 65 -30.75 -12.97 19.57
C GLN A 65 -30.25 -11.69 18.90
N ARG A 66 -30.09 -10.61 19.66
CA ARG A 66 -29.59 -9.33 19.12
C ARG A 66 -28.15 -9.44 18.62
N LEU A 67 -27.28 -10.13 19.37
CA LEU A 67 -25.88 -10.35 18.97
C LEU A 67 -25.80 -11.18 17.68
N MET A 68 -26.58 -12.25 17.56
CA MET A 68 -26.64 -13.06 16.34
C MET A 68 -27.17 -12.28 15.15
N ILE A 69 -28.22 -11.47 15.33
CA ILE A 69 -28.75 -10.62 14.25
C ILE A 69 -27.68 -9.61 13.80
N ALA A 70 -27.00 -8.95 14.74
CA ALA A 70 -25.95 -7.99 14.41
C ALA A 70 -24.78 -8.66 13.67
N ALA A 71 -24.38 -9.86 14.10
CA ALA A 71 -23.34 -10.64 13.46
C ALA A 71 -23.72 -11.04 12.02
N VAL A 72 -24.92 -11.59 11.82
CA VAL A 72 -25.43 -11.95 10.48
C VAL A 72 -25.51 -10.74 9.55
N ILE A 73 -25.94 -9.57 10.05
CA ILE A 73 -25.95 -8.34 9.26
C ILE A 73 -24.52 -7.95 8.87
N GLY A 74 -23.57 -8.02 9.80
CA GLY A 74 -22.15 -7.74 9.51
C GLY A 74 -21.58 -8.67 8.45
N ASP A 75 -21.83 -9.97 8.57
CA ASP A 75 -21.41 -10.98 7.58
C ASP A 75 -22.07 -10.71 6.22
N LEU A 76 -23.36 -10.38 6.18
CA LEU A 76 -24.06 -10.09 4.93
C LEU A 76 -23.49 -8.85 4.23
N VAL A 77 -23.16 -7.79 4.98
CA VAL A 77 -22.52 -6.60 4.42
C VAL A 77 -21.16 -6.96 3.82
N ALA A 78 -20.35 -7.76 4.53
CA ALA A 78 -19.07 -8.21 4.01
C ALA A 78 -19.26 -9.05 2.72
N VAL A 79 -20.15 -10.04 2.75
CA VAL A 79 -20.46 -10.88 1.57
C VAL A 79 -20.86 -10.03 0.37
N VAL A 80 -21.72 -9.03 0.54
CA VAL A 80 -22.15 -8.14 -0.55
C VAL A 80 -20.97 -7.36 -1.14
N ILE A 81 -20.10 -6.81 -0.30
CA ILE A 81 -18.92 -6.04 -0.76
C ILE A 81 -17.93 -6.95 -1.52
N PHE A 82 -17.51 -8.06 -0.91
CA PHE A 82 -16.45 -8.91 -1.48
C PHE A 82 -16.93 -9.75 -2.67
N THR A 83 -18.17 -10.24 -2.66
CA THR A 83 -18.72 -10.97 -3.81
C THR A 83 -18.78 -10.08 -5.05
N GLN A 84 -19.11 -8.80 -4.88
CA GLN A 84 -19.17 -7.89 -6.01
C GLN A 84 -17.76 -7.57 -6.57
N MET A 85 -16.72 -7.52 -5.73
CA MET A 85 -15.33 -7.37 -6.19
C MET A 85 -14.90 -8.57 -7.04
N GLU A 86 -15.22 -9.79 -6.61
CA GLU A 86 -14.87 -11.03 -7.32
C GLU A 86 -15.42 -11.06 -8.77
N PHE A 87 -16.60 -10.49 -8.99
CA PHE A 87 -17.24 -10.42 -10.31
C PHE A 87 -16.98 -9.11 -11.06
N ALA A 88 -16.20 -8.19 -10.49
CA ALA A 88 -15.87 -6.95 -11.16
C ALA A 88 -14.75 -7.16 -12.20
N GLY A 89 -14.72 -6.26 -13.19
CA GLY A 89 -13.58 -6.19 -14.11
C GLY A 89 -12.32 -5.66 -13.43
N ILE A 90 -11.20 -5.79 -14.12
CA ILE A 90 -9.90 -5.24 -13.72
C ILE A 90 -9.90 -3.72 -14.02
N SER A 91 -9.30 -2.93 -13.14
CA SER A 91 -9.10 -1.48 -13.36
C SER A 91 -8.12 -1.23 -14.53
N PRO A 92 -8.11 -0.03 -15.14
CA PRO A 92 -7.10 0.27 -16.16
C PRO A 92 -5.66 0.40 -15.59
N GLY A 93 -5.52 0.70 -14.29
CA GLY A 93 -4.24 0.63 -13.57
C GLY A 93 -3.22 1.74 -13.88
N ALA A 94 -3.68 2.92 -14.27
CA ALA A 94 -2.78 4.02 -14.65
C ALA A 94 -1.98 4.56 -13.45
N ASN A 95 -2.66 4.84 -12.34
CA ASN A 95 -2.03 5.24 -11.09
C ASN A 95 -1.56 4.01 -10.30
N ASP A 96 -2.38 2.96 -10.24
CA ASP A 96 -2.09 1.72 -9.52
C ASP A 96 -1.91 0.54 -10.49
N ASN A 97 -0.68 0.22 -10.93
CA ASN A 97 0.57 0.91 -10.59
C ASN A 97 1.48 1.22 -11.79
N ALA A 98 0.89 1.51 -12.96
CA ALA A 98 1.68 1.98 -14.10
C ALA A 98 2.47 3.28 -13.77
N ALA A 99 1.97 4.12 -12.86
CA ALA A 99 2.70 5.27 -12.32
C ALA A 99 4.00 4.86 -11.62
N GLY A 100 3.96 3.85 -10.73
CA GLY A 100 5.15 3.35 -10.05
C GLY A 100 6.13 2.68 -11.01
N VAL A 101 5.62 1.95 -12.01
CA VAL A 101 6.45 1.45 -13.12
C VAL A 101 7.11 2.61 -13.88
N GLY A 102 6.38 3.70 -14.13
CA GLY A 102 6.90 4.92 -14.74
C GLY A 102 8.05 5.54 -13.95
N VAL A 103 7.90 5.66 -12.62
CA VAL A 103 8.97 6.12 -11.72
C VAL A 103 10.18 5.19 -11.77
N MET A 104 9.97 3.87 -11.71
CA MET A 104 11.04 2.88 -11.78
C MET A 104 11.83 3.00 -13.09
N LEU A 105 11.16 3.16 -14.23
CA LEU A 105 11.79 3.32 -15.54
C LEU A 105 12.50 4.67 -15.68
N GLU A 106 11.96 5.74 -15.11
CA GLU A 106 12.61 7.05 -15.10
C GLU A 106 13.90 7.03 -14.26
N LEU A 107 13.88 6.37 -13.10
CA LEU A 107 15.10 6.14 -12.30
C LEU A 107 16.13 5.33 -13.09
N ALA A 108 15.71 4.28 -13.80
CA ALA A 108 16.61 3.51 -14.67
C ALA A 108 17.24 4.37 -15.76
N ARG A 109 16.46 5.28 -16.36
CA ARG A 109 16.94 6.21 -17.37
C ARG A 109 17.96 7.20 -16.80
N ARG A 110 17.70 7.78 -15.62
CA ARG A 110 18.59 8.77 -14.99
C ARG A 110 19.91 8.16 -14.52
N LEU A 111 19.82 7.01 -13.85
CA LEU A 111 20.98 6.35 -13.22
C LEU A 111 21.84 5.56 -14.21
N LYS A 112 21.37 5.37 -15.44
CA LYS A 112 22.18 4.82 -16.53
C LYS A 112 23.34 5.75 -16.91
N ASP A 113 23.07 7.06 -16.95
CA ASP A 113 24.04 8.07 -17.39
C ASP A 113 24.88 8.60 -16.22
N ASP A 114 24.46 8.33 -14.98
CA ASP A 114 25.14 8.68 -13.73
C ASP A 114 25.05 7.52 -12.72
N PRO A 115 25.85 6.44 -12.92
CA PRO A 115 25.78 5.24 -12.11
C PRO A 115 26.33 5.46 -10.70
N MET A 116 25.89 4.61 -9.75
CA MET A 116 26.39 4.61 -8.38
C MET A 116 27.77 3.95 -8.28
N GLU A 117 28.57 4.33 -7.28
CA GLU A 117 29.94 3.84 -7.12
C GLU A 117 30.00 2.52 -6.33
N GLU A 118 29.24 2.43 -5.24
CA GLU A 118 29.26 1.30 -4.30
C GLU A 118 27.98 0.46 -4.33
N THR A 119 26.92 0.97 -4.97
CA THR A 119 25.59 0.36 -4.96
C THR A 119 25.20 -0.27 -6.29
N GLU A 120 24.91 -1.57 -6.28
CA GLU A 120 24.24 -2.23 -7.41
C GLU A 120 22.72 -2.00 -7.37
N ILE A 121 22.14 -1.57 -8.50
CA ILE A 121 20.70 -1.28 -8.60
C ILE A 121 19.98 -2.33 -9.42
N TRP A 122 18.97 -2.95 -8.81
CA TRP A 122 18.07 -3.88 -9.48
C TRP A 122 16.73 -3.19 -9.71
N PHE A 123 16.29 -3.14 -10.97
CA PHE A 123 14.94 -2.71 -11.34
C PHE A 123 14.07 -3.96 -11.50
N LEU A 124 13.01 -4.06 -10.70
CA LEU A 124 12.19 -5.26 -10.57
C LEU A 124 10.73 -4.95 -10.87
N GLY A 125 10.24 -5.46 -12.00
CA GLY A 125 8.81 -5.59 -12.25
C GLY A 125 8.29 -6.87 -11.61
N VAL A 126 7.39 -6.77 -10.63
CA VAL A 126 6.68 -7.92 -10.07
C VAL A 126 5.25 -7.95 -10.57
N GLY A 127 4.62 -9.12 -10.62
CA GLY A 127 3.17 -9.22 -10.81
C GLY A 127 2.54 -9.83 -9.57
N SER A 128 1.22 -9.97 -9.56
CA SER A 128 0.49 -10.59 -8.44
C SER A 128 0.63 -9.82 -7.12
N GLU A 129 0.83 -8.50 -7.18
CA GLU A 129 0.70 -7.63 -6.02
C GLU A 129 -0.74 -7.62 -5.50
N GLU A 130 -1.68 -7.51 -6.44
CA GLU A 130 -3.12 -7.40 -6.16
C GLU A 130 -3.72 -8.72 -5.63
N THR A 131 -2.90 -9.77 -5.60
CA THR A 131 -3.19 -11.04 -4.96
C THR A 131 -2.30 -11.26 -3.73
N TYR A 132 -2.15 -10.23 -2.89
CA TYR A 132 -1.37 -10.24 -1.65
C TYR A 132 0.16 -10.29 -1.83
N MET A 133 0.70 -9.45 -2.71
CA MET A 133 2.15 -9.22 -2.85
C MET A 133 2.92 -10.51 -3.16
N ASN A 134 2.26 -11.46 -3.82
CA ASN A 134 2.76 -12.81 -4.06
C ASN A 134 3.97 -12.80 -5.01
N GLY A 135 4.04 -11.86 -5.96
CA GLY A 135 5.20 -11.73 -6.83
C GLY A 135 6.46 -11.35 -6.08
N MET A 136 6.40 -10.29 -5.27
CA MET A 136 7.52 -9.91 -4.42
C MET A 136 7.87 -11.02 -3.42
N ALA A 137 6.86 -11.66 -2.81
CA ALA A 137 7.08 -12.77 -1.91
C ALA A 137 7.84 -13.92 -2.57
N LYS A 138 7.44 -14.29 -3.79
CA LYS A 138 8.09 -15.33 -4.59
C LYS A 138 9.49 -14.94 -5.05
N PHE A 139 9.69 -13.69 -5.49
CA PHE A 139 11.01 -13.17 -5.85
C PHE A 139 12.00 -13.35 -4.69
N MET A 140 11.58 -12.96 -3.47
CA MET A 140 12.42 -13.08 -2.29
C MET A 140 12.74 -14.53 -1.94
N ASP A 141 11.78 -15.45 -2.10
CA ASP A 141 12.01 -16.87 -1.84
C ASP A 141 12.98 -17.48 -2.88
N ASP A 142 12.79 -17.16 -4.16
CA ASP A 142 13.61 -17.66 -5.28
C ASP A 142 15.03 -17.05 -5.30
N ARG A 143 15.22 -15.87 -4.70
CA ARG A 143 16.51 -15.15 -4.64
C ARG A 143 17.13 -15.13 -3.26
N ARG A 144 16.53 -15.81 -2.28
CA ARG A 144 17.00 -15.85 -0.88
C ARG A 144 18.51 -16.04 -0.70
N PRO A 145 19.21 -16.92 -1.47
CA PRO A 145 20.66 -17.09 -1.31
C PRO A 145 21.49 -15.83 -1.64
N LEU A 146 20.93 -14.89 -2.41
CA LEU A 146 21.58 -13.64 -2.80
C LEU A 146 21.18 -12.46 -1.92
N LEU A 147 20.01 -12.53 -1.27
CA LEU A 147 19.45 -11.41 -0.51
C LEU A 147 20.03 -11.37 0.92
N ASP A 148 21.05 -10.55 1.10
CA ASP A 148 21.61 -10.22 2.41
C ASP A 148 20.88 -9.03 3.05
N LYS A 149 20.48 -9.16 4.32
CA LYS A 149 19.69 -8.16 5.04
C LYS A 149 20.47 -6.89 5.35
N ASP A 150 21.79 -7.01 5.47
CA ASP A 150 22.63 -5.88 5.83
C ASP A 150 22.91 -4.98 4.62
N SER A 151 22.87 -5.54 3.40
CA SER A 151 23.22 -4.85 2.16
C SER A 151 22.07 -4.66 1.15
N PHE A 152 20.91 -5.32 1.31
CA PHE A 152 19.76 -5.14 0.41
C PHE A 152 18.72 -4.14 0.95
N TYR A 153 18.37 -3.19 0.08
CA TYR A 153 17.36 -2.16 0.30
C TYR A 153 16.25 -2.27 -0.76
N PHE A 154 14.98 -2.17 -0.35
CA PHE A 154 13.81 -2.24 -1.22
C PHE A 154 13.09 -0.88 -1.28
N LEU A 155 13.02 -0.28 -2.46
CA LEU A 155 12.39 1.00 -2.70
C LEU A 155 11.16 0.76 -3.59
N VAL A 156 9.97 1.11 -3.10
CA VAL A 156 8.70 0.77 -3.75
C VAL A 156 7.91 2.03 -4.08
N PRO A 157 7.92 2.51 -5.33
CA PRO A 157 6.95 3.48 -5.81
C PRO A 157 5.59 2.82 -5.98
N GLU A 158 4.58 3.34 -5.27
CA GLU A 158 3.23 2.78 -5.24
C GLU A 158 2.20 3.87 -5.47
N SER A 159 1.27 3.71 -6.42
CA SER A 159 0.15 4.66 -6.59
C SER A 159 0.56 6.15 -6.56
N CYS A 160 1.71 6.48 -7.18
CA CYS A 160 2.44 7.74 -6.97
C CYS A 160 2.13 8.83 -8.01
N GLY A 161 1.11 8.62 -8.84
CA GLY A 161 0.72 9.49 -9.95
C GLY A 161 -0.32 10.55 -9.61
N PHE A 162 -0.83 10.65 -8.38
CA PHE A 162 -1.76 11.73 -8.01
C PHE A 162 -1.66 12.18 -6.56
N GLY A 163 -1.60 13.50 -6.34
CA GLY A 163 -1.64 14.10 -5.02
C GLY A 163 -0.25 14.38 -4.45
N ARG A 164 -0.13 14.37 -3.12
CA ARG A 164 1.13 14.67 -2.42
C ARG A 164 1.86 13.38 -2.02
N PRO A 165 3.17 13.26 -2.29
CA PRO A 165 3.94 12.11 -1.85
C PRO A 165 3.94 11.94 -0.32
N ARG A 166 3.89 10.69 0.11
CA ARG A 166 3.86 10.22 1.48
C ARG A 166 4.87 9.11 1.62
N ILE A 167 5.80 9.27 2.54
CA ILE A 167 6.72 8.20 2.91
C ILE A 167 5.96 7.31 3.89
N VAL A 168 5.75 6.06 3.49
CA VAL A 168 5.10 5.06 4.33
C VAL A 168 6.11 4.64 5.40
N THR A 169 5.70 4.72 6.67
CA THR A 169 6.54 4.35 7.82
C THR A 169 6.21 2.96 8.36
N GLY A 170 5.05 2.43 7.98
CA GLY A 170 4.62 1.07 8.28
C GLY A 170 3.30 0.75 7.60
N GLU A 171 3.04 -0.53 7.43
CA GLU A 171 1.91 -1.07 6.67
C GLU A 171 1.21 -2.18 7.45
N GLY A 172 -0.08 -2.39 7.17
CA GLY A 172 -0.83 -3.53 7.66
C GLY A 172 -2.22 -3.20 8.23
N VAL A 173 -3.14 -4.13 8.03
CA VAL A 173 -4.56 -3.99 8.38
C VAL A 173 -4.79 -4.20 9.88
N TYR A 174 -4.32 -5.32 10.43
CA TYR A 174 -4.54 -5.71 11.83
C TYR A 174 -3.34 -5.38 12.71
N LYS A 175 -2.17 -5.86 12.30
CA LYS A 175 -0.88 -5.53 12.89
C LYS A 175 -0.16 -4.60 11.93
N THR A 176 0.44 -3.54 12.46
CA THR A 176 1.33 -2.67 11.70
C THR A 176 2.75 -3.21 11.81
N ASP A 177 3.36 -3.51 10.67
CA ASP A 177 4.79 -3.80 10.56
C ASP A 177 5.49 -2.53 10.06
N TYR A 178 6.43 -2.03 10.86
CA TYR A 178 7.13 -0.77 10.57
C TYR A 178 8.34 -1.04 9.68
N HIS A 179 8.52 -0.15 8.70
CA HIS A 179 9.69 -0.13 7.84
C HIS A 179 10.96 0.23 8.61
N ASP A 180 12.12 -0.05 8.01
CA ASP A 180 13.40 0.27 8.61
C ASP A 180 13.53 1.80 8.85
N PRO A 181 13.73 2.24 10.11
CA PRO A 181 13.70 3.67 10.44
C PRO A 181 14.87 4.44 9.82
N ALA A 182 16.01 3.79 9.54
CA ALA A 182 17.15 4.44 8.92
C ALA A 182 16.87 4.72 7.44
N LEU A 183 16.34 3.74 6.70
CA LEU A 183 15.95 3.92 5.30
C LEU A 183 14.77 4.90 5.15
N VAL A 184 13.77 4.85 6.04
CA VAL A 184 12.71 5.86 6.10
C VAL A 184 13.29 7.25 6.38
N GLY A 185 14.24 7.35 7.31
CA GLY A 185 14.96 8.59 7.61
C GLY A 185 15.72 9.15 6.41
N ALA A 186 16.40 8.28 5.65
CA ALA A 186 17.08 8.63 4.41
C ALA A 186 16.09 9.18 3.37
N ALA A 187 14.92 8.57 3.22
CA ALA A 187 13.87 9.08 2.32
C ALA A 187 13.36 10.47 2.73
N PHE A 188 13.19 10.74 4.03
CA PHE A 188 12.82 12.07 4.52
C PHE A 188 13.93 13.10 4.33
N LEU A 189 15.19 12.69 4.55
CA LEU A 189 16.35 13.53 4.28
C LEU A 189 16.45 13.88 2.80
N ALA A 190 16.23 12.90 1.93
CA ALA A 190 16.16 13.06 0.49
C ALA A 190 15.08 14.07 0.08
N ALA A 191 13.85 13.91 0.57
CA ALA A 191 12.77 14.87 0.35
C ALA A 191 13.14 16.29 0.79
N LYS A 192 13.80 16.44 1.94
CA LYS A 192 14.28 17.73 2.43
C LYS A 192 15.37 18.33 1.52
N ARG A 193 16.36 17.54 1.09
CA ARG A 193 17.46 17.99 0.19
C ARG A 193 16.94 18.42 -1.18
N ARG A 194 15.92 17.73 -1.71
CA ARG A 194 15.24 18.07 -2.97
C ARG A 194 14.25 19.23 -2.86
N GLY A 195 14.03 19.76 -1.66
CA GLY A 195 13.16 20.92 -1.45
C GLY A 195 11.66 20.57 -1.41
N TYR A 196 11.30 19.39 -0.92
CA TYR A 196 9.91 18.95 -0.74
C TYR A 196 9.51 18.84 0.75
N PRO A 197 9.43 19.97 1.48
CA PRO A 197 9.11 19.97 2.91
C PRO A 197 7.67 19.51 3.21
N GLU A 198 6.80 19.44 2.20
CA GLU A 198 5.40 19.02 2.32
C GLU A 198 5.21 17.49 2.40
N VAL A 199 6.27 16.71 2.19
CA VAL A 199 6.23 15.24 2.29
C VAL A 199 6.04 14.84 3.75
N THR A 200 4.98 14.10 4.04
CA THR A 200 4.63 13.71 5.41
C THR A 200 4.57 12.19 5.59
N PRO A 201 4.84 11.66 6.80
CA PRO A 201 4.76 10.23 7.08
C PRO A 201 3.33 9.70 6.97
N LEU A 202 3.18 8.41 6.70
CA LEU A 202 1.91 7.69 6.70
C LEU A 202 2.09 6.28 7.26
N VAL A 203 1.14 5.83 8.09
CA VAL A 203 0.95 4.39 8.36
C VAL A 203 -0.19 3.91 7.48
N LEU A 204 0.11 3.02 6.52
CA LEU A 204 -0.87 2.49 5.58
C LEU A 204 -1.70 1.39 6.25
N ARG A 205 -3.02 1.58 6.28
CA ARG A 205 -3.96 0.63 6.95
C ARG A 205 -4.98 -0.02 6.03
N THR A 206 -4.99 0.41 4.76
CA THR A 206 -5.91 -0.11 3.73
C THR A 206 -5.46 -1.48 3.20
N GLY A 207 -4.17 -1.81 3.31
CA GLY A 207 -3.56 -3.03 2.79
C GLY A 207 -2.07 -3.06 3.07
N GLY A 208 -1.34 -3.79 2.22
CA GLY A 208 0.12 -3.72 2.11
C GLY A 208 0.50 -3.38 0.68
N THR A 209 1.79 -3.12 0.47
CA THR A 209 2.43 -2.92 -0.83
C THR A 209 3.54 -3.95 -1.01
N ASP A 210 4.24 -3.96 -2.14
CA ASP A 210 5.46 -4.77 -2.32
C ASP A 210 6.58 -4.46 -1.30
N ALA A 211 6.47 -3.40 -0.49
CA ALA A 211 7.37 -3.17 0.64
C ALA A 211 7.02 -4.03 1.87
N THR A 212 5.81 -4.59 1.96
CA THR A 212 5.39 -5.45 3.06
C THR A 212 6.20 -6.76 3.13
N PRO A 213 6.30 -7.58 2.05
CA PRO A 213 7.07 -8.83 2.11
C PRO A 213 8.54 -8.70 2.56
N PRO A 214 9.33 -7.69 2.14
CA PRO A 214 10.67 -7.49 2.68
C PRO A 214 10.65 -7.05 4.14
N THR A 215 9.74 -6.14 4.52
CA THR A 215 9.62 -5.62 5.90
C THR A 215 9.34 -6.75 6.90
N VAL A 216 8.34 -7.60 6.64
CA VAL A 216 7.98 -8.69 7.57
C VAL A 216 9.05 -9.77 7.66
N ARG A 217 9.94 -9.88 6.65
CA ARG A 217 11.10 -10.79 6.66
C ARG A 217 12.35 -10.16 7.27
N GLY A 218 12.27 -8.89 7.72
CA GLY A 218 13.35 -8.16 8.37
C GLY A 218 14.39 -7.59 7.41
N TYR A 219 14.01 -7.29 6.17
CA TYR A 219 14.81 -6.49 5.23
C TYR A 219 14.44 -5.02 5.33
N LYS A 220 15.34 -4.15 4.88
CA LYS A 220 15.11 -2.70 4.83
C LYS A 220 14.27 -2.37 3.60
N ALA A 221 13.08 -1.83 3.81
CA ALA A 221 12.18 -1.41 2.73
C ALA A 221 11.59 -0.04 3.01
N VAL A 222 11.25 0.70 1.96
CA VAL A 222 10.50 1.96 2.04
C VAL A 222 9.56 2.06 0.85
N CYS A 223 8.33 2.49 1.13
CA CYS A 223 7.32 2.78 0.13
C CYS A 223 7.06 4.29 0.08
N ILE A 224 6.92 4.82 -1.14
CA ILE A 224 6.42 6.17 -1.37
C ILE A 224 5.18 6.08 -2.26
N LEU A 225 4.09 6.63 -1.74
CA LEU A 225 2.82 6.73 -2.45
C LEU A 225 2.29 8.16 -2.47
N ALA A 226 1.39 8.48 -3.38
CA ALA A 226 0.77 9.80 -3.45
C ALA A 226 -0.72 9.73 -3.07
N MET A 227 -1.15 10.68 -2.24
CA MET A 227 -2.53 10.76 -1.75
C MET A 227 -3.03 12.19 -1.79
N ASN A 228 -4.35 12.34 -1.83
CA ASN A 228 -4.96 13.65 -1.65
C ASN A 228 -4.92 14.11 -0.18
N GLU A 229 -5.50 15.27 0.11
CA GLU A 229 -5.58 15.84 1.46
C GLU A 229 -6.35 14.98 2.47
N ASN A 230 -7.19 14.07 1.99
CA ASN A 230 -7.97 13.13 2.80
C ASN A 230 -7.24 11.82 3.11
N ASP A 231 -5.97 11.68 2.71
CA ASP A 231 -5.20 10.42 2.79
C ASP A 231 -5.87 9.27 1.99
N TYR A 232 -6.52 9.65 0.89
CA TYR A 232 -7.14 8.76 -0.09
C TYR A 232 -6.30 8.76 -1.37
N VAL A 233 -6.16 7.59 -2.00
CA VAL A 233 -5.57 7.43 -3.34
C VAL A 233 -6.70 7.63 -4.37
N PRO A 234 -6.72 8.73 -5.13
CA PRO A 234 -7.84 8.99 -6.03
C PRO A 234 -7.89 7.97 -7.17
N HIS A 235 -9.11 7.60 -7.55
CA HIS A 235 -9.40 6.63 -8.61
C HIS A 235 -8.93 5.18 -8.36
N TYR A 236 -8.37 4.90 -7.17
CA TYR A 236 -7.90 3.58 -6.76
C TYR A 236 -8.92 2.47 -7.05
N HIS A 237 -8.48 1.41 -7.74
CA HIS A 237 -9.29 0.24 -8.08
C HIS A 237 -10.63 0.59 -8.75
N TRP A 238 -10.61 1.55 -9.67
CA TRP A 238 -11.81 1.99 -10.38
C TRP A 238 -11.59 2.23 -11.86
N LYS A 239 -12.68 2.20 -12.64
CA LYS A 239 -12.66 2.39 -14.11
C LYS A 239 -12.11 3.75 -14.57
N THR A 240 -11.97 4.70 -13.66
CA THR A 240 -11.40 6.03 -13.93
C THR A 240 -9.93 6.12 -13.56
N ASP A 241 -9.28 5.02 -13.18
CA ASP A 241 -7.82 4.99 -13.02
C ASP A 241 -7.13 5.05 -14.39
N LEU A 242 -7.16 6.24 -15.00
CA LEU A 242 -6.78 6.47 -16.39
C LEU A 242 -5.58 7.43 -16.48
N PRO A 243 -4.76 7.32 -17.55
CA PRO A 243 -3.56 8.16 -17.71
C PRO A 243 -3.83 9.67 -17.68
N GLU A 244 -5.00 10.10 -18.12
CA GLU A 244 -5.43 11.51 -18.14
C GLU A 244 -5.54 12.16 -16.76
N TYR A 245 -5.63 11.35 -15.69
CA TYR A 245 -5.66 11.84 -14.32
C TYR A 245 -4.27 11.89 -13.67
N ILE A 246 -3.22 11.41 -14.33
CA ILE A 246 -1.88 11.41 -13.75
C ILE A 246 -1.32 12.84 -13.66
N ASP A 247 -0.90 13.23 -12.46
CA ASP A 247 -0.10 14.42 -12.20
C ASP A 247 1.39 14.07 -12.32
N THR A 248 2.00 14.50 -13.42
CA THR A 248 3.43 14.26 -13.68
C THR A 248 4.33 14.87 -12.61
N ARG A 249 3.88 15.92 -11.91
CA ARG A 249 4.66 16.51 -10.81
C ARG A 249 4.76 15.57 -9.61
N ALA A 250 3.74 14.75 -9.35
CA ALA A 250 3.79 13.74 -8.31
C ALA A 250 4.81 12.64 -8.65
N LEU A 251 4.86 12.22 -9.92
CA LEU A 251 5.86 11.28 -10.43
C LEU A 251 7.28 11.85 -10.33
N GLU A 252 7.47 13.10 -10.76
CA GLU A 252 8.76 13.80 -10.69
C GLU A 252 9.28 13.89 -9.26
N LYS A 253 8.43 14.34 -8.32
CA LYS A 253 8.80 14.40 -6.90
C LYS A 253 9.17 13.04 -6.33
N THR A 254 8.40 12.00 -6.66
CA THR A 254 8.67 10.64 -6.19
C THR A 254 9.99 10.11 -6.76
N SER A 255 10.24 10.35 -8.04
CA SER A 255 11.51 9.99 -8.70
C SER A 255 12.70 10.71 -8.05
N ASP A 256 12.57 12.02 -7.82
CA ASP A 256 13.61 12.84 -7.19
C ASP A 256 13.93 12.38 -5.76
N ILE A 257 12.91 12.01 -4.98
CA ILE A 257 13.10 11.50 -3.62
C ILE A 257 13.80 10.15 -3.65
N PHE A 258 13.37 9.22 -4.50
CA PHE A 258 14.03 7.92 -4.59
C PHE A 258 15.46 8.01 -5.10
N GLU A 259 15.72 8.84 -6.12
CA GLU A 259 17.07 9.06 -6.64
C GLU A 259 18.01 9.58 -5.54
N GLU A 260 17.60 10.60 -4.79
CA GLU A 260 18.40 11.13 -3.69
C GLU A 260 18.52 10.13 -2.52
N THR A 261 17.49 9.30 -2.28
CA THR A 261 17.57 8.21 -1.30
C THR A 261 18.63 7.18 -1.70
N ILE A 262 18.69 6.82 -2.98
CA ILE A 262 19.70 5.89 -3.51
C ILE A 262 21.10 6.48 -3.35
N ARG A 263 21.28 7.77 -3.63
CA ARG A 263 22.58 8.46 -3.43
C ARG A 263 23.00 8.52 -1.97
N ILE A 264 22.05 8.66 -1.04
CA ILE A 264 22.33 8.57 0.40
C ILE A 264 22.75 7.15 0.76
N ILE A 265 22.08 6.12 0.23
CA ILE A 265 22.48 4.71 0.44
C ILE A 265 23.92 4.49 -0.04
N ASP A 266 24.25 4.97 -1.24
CA ASP A 266 25.58 4.79 -1.86
C ASP A 266 26.75 5.37 -1.06
N THR A 267 26.47 6.36 -0.20
CA THR A 267 27.51 7.11 0.52
C THR A 267 27.51 6.88 2.02
N GLU A 268 26.37 6.50 2.62
CA GLU A 268 26.19 6.47 4.07
C GLU A 268 25.91 5.05 4.63
N PHE A 269 25.62 4.05 3.79
CA PHE A 269 25.13 2.73 4.20
C PHE A 269 26.00 1.55 3.75
#